data_AF-A0A3S1TAM3-F1
#
_entry.id   AF-A0A3S1TAM3-F1
#
_cell.length_a   1.000
_cell.length_b   1.000
_cell.length_c   1.000
_cell.angle_alpha   90.00
_cell.angle_beta   90.00
_cell.angle_gamma   90.00
#
_symmetry.space_group_name_H-M   'P 1'
#
loop_
_entity.id
_entity.type
_entity.pdbx_description
1 polymer ?
#
loop_
_entity_poly.entity_id
_entity_poly.type
_entity_poly.pdbx_seq_one_letter_code
_entity_poly.pdbx_strand_id
1 'polypeptide(L)'
;AFTNEEGVRYTPDMMGSLVHAGGIDAETVLAAVGTDGSVLGQELARIGYAGDREPGFLTPHAYLELHIEQGPVLEREGLPVGAVENLQGISWQRITIDGVANHAGTTPMSMRNDAGHAAARVITFLLDRTKASNAPTVATVGTIRFEPNAINV
;
A
#
# COMPACT_ATOMS: atom_id res chain seq x y z
N ALA A 1 -1.78 -10.19 -18.17
CA ALA A 1 -2.09 -9.89 -16.76
C ALA A 1 -0.90 -10.30 -15.92
N PHE A 2 -0.57 -9.52 -14.90
CA PHE A 2 0.52 -9.79 -13.97
C PHE A 2 -0.02 -10.34 -12.64
N THR A 3 0.77 -11.17 -11.97
CA THR A 3 0.41 -11.76 -10.67
C THR A 3 0.47 -10.72 -9.56
N ASN A 4 -0.54 -10.72 -8.67
CA ASN A 4 -0.58 -9.95 -7.43
C ASN A 4 -0.29 -8.45 -7.64
N GLU A 5 -1.04 -7.82 -8.55
CA GLU A 5 -0.92 -6.39 -8.85
C GLU A 5 -1.36 -5.53 -7.66
N GLU A 6 -2.49 -5.85 -7.02
CA GLU A 6 -3.04 -5.06 -5.91
C GLU A 6 -2.20 -5.09 -4.60
N GLY A 7 -1.27 -6.05 -4.45
CA GLY A 7 -0.42 -6.14 -3.25
C GLY A 7 -1.15 -6.45 -1.93
N VAL A 8 -2.42 -6.85 -1.98
CA VAL A 8 -3.28 -7.02 -0.78
C VAL A 8 -2.93 -8.30 -0.01
N ARG A 9 -2.86 -9.45 -0.69
CA ARG A 9 -2.56 -10.73 -0.02
C ARG A 9 -1.07 -10.85 0.27
N TYR A 10 -0.22 -10.47 -0.68
CA TYR A 10 1.24 -10.46 -0.56
C TYR A 10 1.78 -9.08 -0.91
N THR A 11 2.82 -8.63 -0.21
CA THR A 11 3.47 -7.33 -0.43
C THR A 11 4.81 -7.53 -1.15
N PRO A 12 5.22 -6.65 -2.09
CA PRO A 12 4.57 -5.39 -2.51
C PRO A 12 3.44 -5.58 -3.54
N ASP A 13 2.81 -4.46 -3.89
CA ASP A 13 1.98 -4.29 -5.07
C ASP A 13 2.82 -4.41 -6.37
N MET A 14 2.14 -4.55 -7.51
CA MET A 14 2.71 -4.75 -8.85
C MET A 14 3.73 -5.89 -8.90
N MET A 15 3.58 -6.90 -8.05
CA MET A 15 4.62 -7.89 -7.76
C MET A 15 5.11 -8.63 -9.01
N GLY A 16 4.21 -9.16 -9.83
CA GLY A 16 4.58 -9.89 -11.04
C GLY A 16 5.24 -9.01 -12.12
N SER A 17 4.76 -7.77 -12.30
CA SER A 17 5.36 -6.83 -13.26
C SER A 17 6.69 -6.28 -12.77
N LEU A 18 6.85 -6.09 -11.45
CA LEU A 18 8.09 -5.66 -10.84
C LEU A 18 9.20 -6.70 -11.02
N VAL A 19 8.87 -8.00 -10.87
CA VAL A 19 9.79 -9.10 -11.21
C VAL A 19 10.12 -9.09 -12.70
N HIS A 20 9.12 -8.98 -13.56
CA HIS A 20 9.32 -8.94 -15.02
C HIS A 20 10.24 -7.79 -15.46
N ALA A 21 10.09 -6.62 -14.84
CA ALA A 21 10.90 -5.43 -15.11
C ALA A 21 12.29 -5.45 -14.43
N GLY A 22 12.60 -6.47 -13.62
CA GLY A 22 13.86 -6.59 -12.89
C GLY A 22 13.99 -5.67 -11.68
N GLY A 23 12.87 -5.17 -11.14
CA GLY A 23 12.85 -4.32 -9.94
C GLY A 23 12.89 -5.10 -8.62
N ILE A 24 12.60 -6.40 -8.65
CA ILE A 24 12.73 -7.31 -7.50
C ILE A 24 13.02 -8.74 -7.99
N ASP A 25 13.81 -9.49 -7.23
CA ASP A 25 14.16 -10.87 -7.59
C ASP A 25 12.98 -11.82 -7.45
N ALA A 26 12.83 -12.74 -8.41
CA ALA A 26 11.76 -13.73 -8.42
C ALA A 26 11.78 -14.62 -7.16
N GLU A 27 12.96 -15.00 -6.67
CA GLU A 27 13.11 -15.80 -5.46
C GLU A 27 12.54 -15.09 -4.22
N THR A 28 12.83 -13.79 -4.08
CA THR A 28 12.32 -12.95 -2.99
C THR A 28 10.79 -12.94 -2.98
N VAL A 29 10.20 -12.78 -4.17
CA VAL A 29 8.75 -12.75 -4.35
C VAL A 29 8.11 -14.10 -4.10
N LEU A 30 8.70 -15.19 -4.59
CA LEU A 30 8.18 -16.55 -4.39
C LEU A 30 8.18 -16.97 -2.91
N ALA A 31 9.10 -16.42 -2.11
CA ALA A 31 9.16 -16.61 -0.66
C ALA A 31 8.22 -15.69 0.13
N ALA A 32 7.51 -14.77 -0.51
CA ALA A 32 6.63 -13.82 0.17
C ALA A 32 5.52 -14.54 0.94
N VAL A 33 5.35 -14.15 2.21
CA VAL A 33 4.31 -14.67 3.11
C VAL A 33 3.11 -13.73 3.09
N GLY A 34 1.94 -14.29 2.82
CA GLY A 34 0.70 -13.54 2.73
C GLY A 34 0.12 -13.18 4.10
N THR A 35 -0.90 -12.32 4.09
CA THR A 35 -1.64 -11.92 5.30
C THR A 35 -2.32 -13.08 6.03
N ASP A 36 -2.51 -14.20 5.34
CA ASP A 36 -3.06 -15.47 5.85
C ASP A 36 -1.97 -16.50 6.22
N GLY A 37 -0.69 -16.14 6.13
CA GLY A 37 0.45 -17.02 6.41
C GLY A 37 0.83 -17.96 5.26
N SER A 38 0.14 -17.93 4.11
CA SER A 38 0.51 -18.72 2.94
C SER A 38 1.78 -18.21 2.25
N VAL A 39 2.49 -19.06 1.52
CA VAL A 39 3.68 -18.68 0.74
C VAL A 39 3.32 -18.57 -0.73
N LEU A 40 3.67 -17.46 -1.40
CA LEU A 40 3.27 -17.18 -2.78
C LEU A 40 3.67 -18.32 -3.74
N GLY A 41 4.90 -18.80 -3.69
CA GLY A 41 5.38 -19.86 -4.58
C GLY A 41 4.60 -21.17 -4.42
N GLN A 42 4.19 -21.51 -3.20
CA GLN A 42 3.35 -22.68 -2.94
C GLN A 42 1.95 -22.47 -3.50
N GLU A 43 1.41 -21.26 -3.39
CA GLU A 43 0.10 -20.92 -3.93
C GLU A 43 0.08 -20.92 -5.45
N LEU A 44 1.13 -20.41 -6.11
CA LEU A 44 1.32 -20.52 -7.55
C LEU A 44 1.36 -21.99 -8.01
N ALA A 45 2.07 -22.85 -7.29
CA ALA A 45 2.09 -24.28 -7.59
C ALA A 45 0.71 -24.92 -7.38
N ARG A 46 0.02 -24.58 -6.27
CA ARG A 46 -1.32 -25.10 -5.94
C ARG A 46 -2.36 -24.76 -7.01
N ILE A 47 -2.31 -23.54 -7.56
CA ILE A 47 -3.24 -23.12 -8.62
C ILE A 47 -2.80 -23.53 -10.03
N GLY A 48 -1.61 -24.15 -10.18
CA GLY A 48 -1.08 -24.61 -11.46
C GLY A 48 -0.44 -23.51 -12.33
N TYR A 49 -0.02 -22.39 -11.73
CA TYR A 49 0.60 -21.25 -12.41
C TYR A 49 2.10 -21.07 -12.06
N ALA A 50 2.72 -22.05 -11.41
CA ALA A 50 4.18 -22.11 -11.29
C ALA A 50 4.79 -22.50 -12.65
N GLY A 51 5.00 -21.49 -13.51
CA GLY A 51 5.56 -21.67 -14.84
C GLY A 51 7.02 -22.15 -14.84
N ASP A 52 7.47 -22.63 -16.00
CA ASP A 52 8.81 -23.17 -16.24
C ASP A 52 9.78 -22.16 -16.86
N ARG A 53 9.27 -20.99 -17.26
CA ARG A 53 10.08 -19.91 -17.84
C ARG A 53 10.40 -18.86 -16.81
N GLU A 54 11.66 -18.42 -16.82
CA GLU A 54 12.10 -17.29 -16.02
C GLU A 54 11.34 -16.01 -16.40
N PRO A 55 10.92 -15.20 -15.42
CA PRO A 55 10.38 -13.87 -15.68
C PRO A 55 11.32 -13.03 -16.57
N GLY A 56 10.74 -12.22 -17.45
CA GLY A 56 11.50 -11.44 -18.44
C GLY A 56 11.81 -12.18 -19.75
N PHE A 57 11.42 -13.47 -19.89
CA PHE A 57 11.62 -14.24 -21.13
C PHE A 57 11.00 -13.62 -22.39
N LEU A 58 10.00 -12.74 -22.22
CA LEU A 58 9.33 -12.03 -23.29
C LEU A 58 9.70 -10.55 -23.19
N THR A 59 10.34 -10.03 -24.24
CA THR A 59 10.66 -8.60 -24.35
C THR A 59 9.80 -7.98 -25.45
N PRO A 60 8.66 -7.36 -25.13
CA PRO A 60 7.81 -6.75 -26.14
C PRO A 60 8.45 -5.46 -26.69
N HIS A 61 8.13 -5.11 -27.93
CA HIS A 61 8.52 -3.81 -28.50
C HIS A 61 7.80 -2.64 -27.80
N ALA A 62 6.55 -2.86 -27.37
CA ALA A 62 5.73 -1.91 -26.62
C ALA A 62 4.76 -2.65 -25.71
N TYR A 63 4.38 -2.03 -24.59
CA TYR A 63 3.36 -2.51 -23.66
C TYR A 63 2.21 -1.50 -23.62
N LEU A 64 0.97 -1.97 -23.80
CA LEU A 64 -0.24 -1.17 -23.65
C LEU A 64 -1.15 -1.83 -22.62
N GLU A 65 -1.64 -1.04 -21.68
CA GLU A 65 -2.59 -1.45 -20.67
C GLU A 65 -3.84 -0.58 -20.76
N LEU A 66 -4.99 -1.23 -20.95
CA LEU A 66 -6.28 -0.58 -20.86
C LEU A 66 -6.79 -0.75 -19.43
N HIS A 67 -7.12 0.37 -18.79
CA HIS A 67 -7.63 0.37 -17.42
C HIS A 67 -8.77 1.38 -17.28
N ILE A 68 -9.66 1.12 -16.33
CA ILE A 68 -10.63 2.13 -15.90
C ILE A 68 -9.91 3.26 -15.13
N GLU A 69 -10.46 4.47 -15.12
CA GLU A 69 -9.81 5.61 -14.46
C GLU A 69 -9.62 5.42 -12.95
N GLN A 70 -10.52 4.66 -12.29
CA GLN A 70 -10.64 4.54 -10.82
C GLN A 70 -10.90 5.88 -10.08
N GLY A 71 -10.98 6.99 -10.82
CA GLY A 71 -11.37 8.31 -10.38
C GLY A 71 -12.61 8.83 -11.12
N PRO A 72 -13.09 10.03 -10.76
CA PRO A 72 -14.33 10.58 -11.30
C PRO A 72 -14.12 11.57 -12.46
N VAL A 73 -12.90 11.78 -12.95
CA VAL A 73 -12.55 12.88 -13.86
C VAL A 73 -13.18 12.69 -15.24
N LEU A 74 -12.96 11.56 -15.92
CA LEU A 74 -13.48 11.30 -17.25
C LEU A 74 -15.01 11.34 -17.27
N GLU A 75 -15.66 10.77 -16.25
CA GLU A 75 -17.13 10.85 -16.11
C GLU A 75 -17.58 12.30 -15.94
N ARG A 76 -16.96 13.06 -15.03
CA ARG A 76 -17.34 14.45 -14.74
C ARG A 76 -17.11 15.37 -15.94
N GLU A 77 -16.03 15.16 -16.69
CA GLU A 77 -15.69 15.94 -17.88
C GLU A 77 -16.39 15.43 -19.16
N GLY A 78 -17.14 14.32 -19.09
CA GLY A 78 -17.84 13.74 -20.24
C GLY A 78 -16.90 13.19 -21.32
N LEU A 79 -15.70 12.75 -20.93
CA LEU A 79 -14.67 12.25 -21.84
C LEU A 79 -14.73 10.71 -21.96
N PRO A 80 -14.69 10.15 -23.18
CA PRO A 80 -14.80 8.71 -23.36
C PRO A 80 -13.48 7.96 -23.14
N VAL A 81 -12.33 8.62 -23.29
CA VAL A 81 -11.00 8.02 -23.21
C VAL A 81 -10.02 9.03 -22.61
N GLY A 82 -9.20 8.59 -21.66
CA GLY A 82 -8.05 9.33 -21.14
C GLY A 82 -6.74 8.81 -21.75
N ALA A 83 -5.95 9.69 -22.36
CA ALA A 83 -4.57 9.38 -22.74
C ALA A 83 -3.67 9.61 -21.51
N VAL A 84 -3.29 8.53 -20.84
CA VAL A 84 -2.49 8.60 -19.60
C VAL A 84 -1.05 9.01 -19.94
N GLU A 85 -0.62 10.17 -19.45
CA GLU A 85 0.74 10.70 -19.69
C GLU A 85 1.74 10.26 -18.61
N ASN A 86 1.28 10.05 -17.38
CA ASN A 86 2.12 9.70 -16.24
C ASN A 86 1.32 8.92 -15.19
N LEU A 87 2.06 8.32 -14.25
CA LEU A 87 1.53 7.71 -13.04
C LEU A 87 2.09 8.44 -11.82
N GLN A 88 1.31 8.49 -10.74
CA GLN A 88 1.77 9.04 -9.48
C GLN A 88 2.76 8.08 -8.81
N GLY A 89 3.82 8.61 -8.22
CA GLY A 89 4.70 7.83 -7.37
C GLY A 89 3.99 7.43 -6.08
N ILE A 90 4.12 6.16 -5.67
CA ILE A 90 3.49 5.61 -4.48
C ILE A 90 4.54 5.40 -3.39
N SER A 91 4.20 5.75 -2.14
CA SER A 91 5.01 5.43 -0.96
C SER A 91 4.11 4.94 0.16
N TRP A 92 4.34 3.71 0.62
CA TRP A 92 3.66 3.15 1.79
C TRP A 92 4.59 3.18 2.99
N GLN A 93 4.06 3.62 4.13
CA GLN A 93 4.81 3.71 5.38
C GLN A 93 4.03 3.06 6.51
N ARG A 94 4.76 2.32 7.36
CA ARG A 94 4.28 1.89 8.67
C ARG A 94 4.98 2.74 9.72
N ILE A 95 4.20 3.46 10.52
CA ILE A 95 4.71 4.29 11.62
C ILE A 95 4.25 3.66 12.92
N THR A 96 5.19 3.36 13.81
CA THR A 96 4.93 2.93 15.18
C THR A 96 5.24 4.09 16.12
N ILE A 97 4.29 4.42 17.01
CA ILE A 97 4.46 5.46 18.01
C ILE A 97 4.31 4.80 19.38
N ASP A 98 5.41 4.75 20.13
CA ASP A 98 5.42 4.20 21.48
C ASP A 98 5.04 5.27 22.52
N GLY A 99 4.10 4.92 23.39
CA GLY A 99 3.65 5.74 24.51
C GLY A 99 3.69 4.96 25.83
N VAL A 100 2.91 5.41 26.82
CA VAL A 100 2.75 4.69 28.09
C VAL A 100 1.27 4.50 28.40
N ALA A 101 0.81 3.25 28.31
CA ALA A 101 -0.54 2.85 28.70
C ALA A 101 -0.76 3.08 30.21
N ASN A 102 -1.86 3.73 30.56
CA ASN A 102 -2.10 4.23 31.92
C ASN A 102 -3.60 4.32 32.20
N HIS A 103 -4.04 4.31 33.46
CA HIS A 103 -5.48 4.38 33.74
C HIS A 103 -6.09 5.73 33.33
N ALA A 104 -7.08 5.71 32.43
CA ALA A 104 -7.63 6.91 31.81
C ALA A 104 -8.25 7.91 32.80
N GLY A 105 -8.75 7.45 33.95
CA GLY A 105 -9.37 8.31 34.96
C GLY A 105 -8.42 8.88 36.02
N THR A 106 -7.26 8.24 36.25
CA THR A 106 -6.41 8.56 37.42
C THR A 106 -5.05 9.12 37.05
N THR A 107 -4.61 8.96 35.80
CA THR A 107 -3.34 9.52 35.34
C THR A 107 -3.50 10.99 34.93
N PRO A 108 -2.84 11.94 35.64
CA PRO A 108 -2.88 13.36 35.30
C PRO A 108 -2.36 13.64 33.89
N MET A 109 -2.91 14.64 33.21
CA MET A 109 -2.52 14.99 31.83
C MET A 109 -1.04 15.33 31.68
N SER A 110 -0.43 15.96 32.69
CA SER A 110 1.00 16.31 32.70
C SER A 110 1.93 15.10 32.74
N MET A 111 1.42 13.91 33.06
CA MET A 111 2.21 12.67 33.17
C MET A 111 1.97 11.71 31.99
N ARG A 112 1.17 12.12 30.99
CA ARG A 112 0.81 11.24 29.87
C ARG A 112 1.81 11.31 28.73
N ASN A 113 2.19 10.13 28.24
CA ASN A 113 2.83 9.93 26.96
C ASN A 113 1.83 9.20 26.05
N ASP A 114 0.88 9.96 25.50
CA ASP A 114 -0.27 9.42 24.78
C ASP A 114 0.04 9.23 23.29
N ALA A 115 0.24 7.97 22.89
CA ALA A 115 0.51 7.60 21.50
C ALA A 115 -0.68 7.90 20.57
N GLY A 116 -1.92 7.83 21.07
CA GLY A 116 -3.12 8.15 20.30
C GLY A 116 -3.24 9.63 19.99
N HIS A 117 -2.93 10.49 20.97
CA HIS A 117 -2.84 11.93 20.75
C HIS A 117 -1.74 12.28 19.73
N ALA A 118 -0.57 11.66 19.85
CA ALA A 118 0.52 11.86 18.88
C ALA A 118 0.12 11.40 17.47
N ALA A 119 -0.48 10.21 17.33
CA ALA A 119 -0.96 9.69 16.05
C ALA A 119 -1.99 10.64 15.41
N ALA A 120 -2.96 11.14 16.17
CA ALA A 120 -3.96 12.10 15.68
C ALA A 120 -3.30 13.37 15.11
N ARG A 121 -2.29 13.91 15.79
CA ARG A 121 -1.54 15.08 15.31
C ARG A 121 -0.77 14.81 14.02
N VAL A 122 -0.17 13.64 13.89
CA VAL A 122 0.53 13.22 12.66
C VAL A 122 -0.46 13.13 11.49
N ILE A 123 -1.64 12.54 11.71
CA ILE A 123 -2.68 12.39 10.69
C ILE A 123 -3.16 13.77 10.20
N THR A 124 -3.47 14.70 11.12
CA THR A 124 -3.92 16.04 10.73
C THR A 124 -2.81 16.82 10.02
N PHE A 125 -1.58 16.73 10.52
CA PHE A 125 -0.42 17.37 9.89
C PHE A 125 -0.20 16.87 8.45
N LEU A 126 -0.31 15.55 8.22
CA LEU A 126 -0.19 14.97 6.89
C LEU A 126 -1.25 15.54 5.95
N LEU A 127 -2.51 15.62 6.39
CA LEU A 127 -3.60 16.20 5.59
C LEU A 127 -3.34 17.67 5.23
N ASP A 128 -2.93 18.48 6.21
CA ASP A 128 -2.62 19.90 6.00
C ASP A 128 -1.45 20.07 5.03
N ARG A 129 -0.41 19.24 5.17
CA ARG A 129 0.76 19.28 4.31
C ARG A 129 0.46 18.88 2.87
N THR A 130 -0.42 17.90 2.68
CA THR A 130 -0.92 17.47 1.37
C THR A 130 -1.76 18.55 0.71
N LYS A 131 -2.67 19.20 1.44
CA LYS A 131 -3.45 20.34 0.93
C LYS A 131 -2.59 21.53 0.52
N ALA A 132 -1.48 21.76 1.23
CA ALA A 132 -0.52 22.82 0.92
C ALA A 132 0.50 22.43 -0.19
N SER A 133 0.38 21.23 -0.79
CA SER A 133 1.26 20.80 -1.86
C SER A 133 0.97 21.56 -3.16
N ASN A 134 2.03 21.92 -3.90
CA ASN A 134 1.92 22.51 -5.24
C ASN A 134 1.77 21.46 -6.35
N ALA A 135 1.73 20.18 -5.99
CA ALA A 135 1.49 19.05 -6.89
C ALA A 135 0.12 18.42 -6.56
N PRO A 136 -0.49 17.64 -7.48
CA PRO A 136 -1.71 16.88 -7.21
C PRO A 136 -1.43 15.68 -6.28
N THR A 137 -0.87 15.97 -5.11
CA THR A 137 -0.49 14.97 -4.10
C THR A 137 -1.75 14.49 -3.39
N VAL A 138 -1.83 13.17 -3.20
CA VAL A 138 -2.80 12.54 -2.31
C VAL A 138 -2.06 11.88 -1.15
N ALA A 139 -2.69 11.85 0.02
CA ALA A 139 -2.16 11.13 1.17
C ALA A 139 -3.33 10.58 1.99
N THR A 140 -3.18 9.34 2.44
CA THR A 140 -4.23 8.61 3.15
C THR A 140 -3.63 7.84 4.30
N VAL A 141 -4.20 7.97 5.49
CA VAL A 141 -3.96 7.02 6.58
C VAL A 141 -5.10 6.01 6.56
N GLY A 142 -4.88 4.90 5.86
CA GLY A 142 -5.92 3.90 5.62
C GLY A 142 -6.16 2.96 6.80
N THR A 143 -5.19 2.83 7.71
CA THR A 143 -5.30 1.93 8.87
C THR A 143 -4.66 2.56 10.11
N ILE A 144 -5.23 2.26 11.28
CA ILE A 144 -4.68 2.62 12.59
C ILE A 144 -4.99 1.49 13.56
N ARG A 145 -4.03 1.14 14.43
CA ARG A 145 -4.20 0.14 15.48
C ARG A 145 -3.63 0.69 16.78
N PHE A 146 -4.44 0.64 17.83
CA PHE A 146 -4.00 0.95 19.18
C PHE A 146 -3.68 -0.35 19.94
N GLU A 147 -2.78 -0.24 20.91
CA GLU A 147 -2.52 -1.27 21.91
C GLU A 147 -2.53 -0.59 23.29
N PRO A 148 -3.30 -1.06 24.29
CA PRO A 148 -4.14 -2.27 24.29
C PRO A 148 -5.52 -2.10 23.64
N ASN A 149 -5.86 -0.92 23.10
CA ASN A 149 -7.18 -0.61 22.52
C ASN A 149 -8.35 -0.76 23.51
N ALA A 150 -8.20 -0.18 24.71
CA ALA A 150 -9.21 -0.17 25.76
C ALA A 150 -9.65 1.26 26.08
N ILE A 151 -10.96 1.48 26.25
CA ILE A 151 -11.56 2.82 26.41
C ILE A 151 -11.09 3.55 27.68
N ASN A 152 -10.61 2.83 28.69
CA ASN A 152 -10.19 3.35 29.98
C ASN A 152 -8.67 3.22 30.24
N VAL A 153 -7.88 3.09 29.18
CA VAL A 153 -6.41 3.01 29.19
C VAL A 153 -5.81 4.10 28.31
#